data_AF-A0DBZ5-F1
#
_entry.id   AF-A0DBZ5-F1
#
_cell.length_a   1.000
_cell.length_b   1.000
_cell.length_c   1.000
_cell.angle_alpha   90.00
_cell.angle_beta   90.00
_cell.angle_gamma   90.00
#
_symmetry.space_group_name_H-M   'P 1'
#
loop_
_entity.id
_entity.type
_entity.pdbx_description
1 polymer ?
#
loop_
_entity_poly.entity_id
_entity_poly.type
_entity_poly.pdbx_seq_one_letter_code
_entity_poly.pdbx_strand_id
1 'polypeptide(L)'
;MFSQIKYKQLETELTEHEVQRLPSTNNDEAHSNQIPVRPENKYKTLLMLIFYIGSFFKFNDETLIFIGIYLLMLLNNRQNISDLVFAVVALILGFGHLFFGYNLLGMTQIIMSIDILTFPFSQRMIREIKLVWSEIMNLAITMFFILCICAYSTTAYYYDNKKVEIFYGTFSRSVLTFVQTLSLDDWAQIGRESDDLVGYFILCIYILLMTYFYLNIMMGILIETLQFEKKGNHLDDPFNYEINQQQILSELVKEQNLFDKCIIGNYYQYIVFIISFGGIFISILENFDHGDSTSELVIELIDDGLYTIHFIILILKKGPIYDLERNNKIMMLLHFIAGPLSLIYSLIFLEIGCLLNLLKIATTPSVKGIFVGTIDMLPFLMPQFTQLFGIIMFIASILTSNYSAYTGLKQQKYFSSFWGSFYTLVQIMTLDDWGNIVEPMYSKHGYILPYIIIPIYIFLSNFIILNTLIALSCEYFVEVKYYSIEKEQNYVRCSQFVGIDELMNYCKQNQMHFNIPTVIVGHHDQLSAKIKPDTIIQIEYGNLQFTAKVILQSEAL
;
A
#
# COMPACT_ATOMS: atom_id res chain seq x y z
N MET A 1 25.10 30.00 10.37
CA MET A 1 25.52 30.65 9.11
C MET A 1 25.33 29.73 7.90
N PHE A 2 25.86 28.49 7.89
CA PHE A 2 25.65 27.54 6.78
C PHE A 2 24.19 27.10 6.57
N SER A 3 23.35 27.05 7.60
CA SER A 3 21.91 26.72 7.45
C SER A 3 21.09 27.84 6.80
N GLN A 4 21.45 29.11 7.03
CA GLN A 4 20.75 30.26 6.45
C GLN A 4 21.07 30.47 4.97
N ILE A 5 22.28 30.08 4.53
CA ILE A 5 22.66 30.15 3.12
C ILE A 5 21.90 29.09 2.30
N LYS A 6 21.68 27.90 2.86
CA LYS A 6 20.93 26.81 2.22
C LYS A 6 19.43 27.14 2.07
N TYR A 7 18.86 27.82 3.06
CA TYR A 7 17.46 28.28 3.02
C TYR A 7 17.23 29.32 1.92
N LYS A 8 18.17 30.25 1.77
CA LYS A 8 18.06 31.34 0.78
C LYS A 8 18.29 30.86 -0.66
N GLN A 9 19.12 29.83 -0.86
CA GLN A 9 19.30 29.18 -2.16
C GLN A 9 18.05 28.40 -2.59
N LEU A 10 17.39 27.70 -1.65
CA LEU A 10 16.12 26.98 -1.93
C LEU A 10 14.98 27.94 -2.29
N GLU A 11 14.86 29.09 -1.61
CA GLU A 11 13.85 30.11 -1.94
C GLU A 11 14.03 30.65 -3.37
N THR A 12 15.26 30.91 -3.81
CA THR A 12 15.53 31.40 -5.18
C THR A 12 15.17 30.38 -6.27
N GLU A 13 15.45 29.08 -6.06
CA GLU A 13 15.10 28.02 -7.03
C GLU A 13 13.58 27.77 -7.11
N LEU A 14 12.84 27.97 -6.01
CA LEU A 14 11.37 27.89 -5.99
C LEU A 14 10.71 29.07 -6.71
N THR A 15 11.22 30.28 -6.56
CA THR A 15 10.65 31.48 -7.22
C THR A 15 10.86 31.53 -8.73
N GLU A 16 11.97 30.98 -9.27
CA GLU A 16 12.19 30.98 -10.72
C GLU A 16 11.29 29.99 -11.48
N HIS A 17 10.77 28.97 -10.79
CA HIS A 17 9.88 27.98 -11.41
C HIS A 17 8.37 28.32 -11.35
N GLU A 18 7.95 29.31 -10.57
CA GLU A 18 6.53 29.71 -10.46
C GLU A 18 6.08 30.84 -11.41
N VAL A 19 6.99 31.48 -12.16
CA VAL A 19 6.67 32.68 -12.97
C VAL A 19 6.15 32.37 -14.39
N GLN A 20 5.90 31.11 -14.77
CA GLN A 20 5.33 30.77 -16.08
C GLN A 20 3.85 30.33 -16.06
N ARG A 21 2.96 31.06 -15.37
CA ARG A 21 1.50 30.96 -15.58
C ARG A 21 1.01 32.13 -16.44
N LEU A 22 0.58 31.81 -17.66
CA LEU A 22 -0.22 32.69 -18.54
C LEU A 22 -1.59 33.03 -17.89
N PRO A 23 -2.21 34.16 -18.26
CA PRO A 23 -3.34 34.71 -17.53
C PRO A 23 -4.65 33.95 -17.76
N SER A 24 -5.47 34.00 -16.71
CA SER A 24 -6.80 33.46 -16.50
C SER A 24 -7.80 33.64 -17.66
N THR A 25 -8.50 32.54 -18.00
CA THR A 25 -9.88 32.59 -18.49
C THR A 25 -10.70 31.42 -17.96
N ASN A 26 -11.66 31.77 -17.09
CA ASN A 26 -13.00 31.20 -16.85
C ASN A 26 -13.23 29.70 -16.57
N ASN A 27 -13.80 29.47 -15.38
CA ASN A 27 -14.81 28.48 -14.95
C ASN A 27 -15.08 27.29 -15.89
N ASP A 28 -14.81 26.07 -15.39
CA ASP A 28 -15.84 25.09 -14.99
C ASP A 28 -15.17 23.81 -14.44
N GLU A 29 -15.85 23.15 -13.49
CA GLU A 29 -15.60 21.80 -12.95
C GLU A 29 -14.32 21.55 -12.11
N ALA A 30 -14.45 21.80 -10.80
CA ALA A 30 -13.57 21.23 -9.78
C ALA A 30 -13.92 19.75 -9.51
N HIS A 31 -13.53 18.86 -10.43
CA HIS A 31 -13.34 17.45 -10.12
C HIS A 31 -11.86 17.19 -9.81
N SER A 32 -11.62 16.27 -8.88
CA SER A 32 -10.32 15.83 -8.38
C SER A 32 -9.28 15.68 -9.49
N ASN A 33 -8.35 16.63 -9.58
CA ASN A 33 -7.22 16.55 -10.50
C ASN A 33 -6.16 15.59 -9.95
N GLN A 34 -6.44 14.29 -10.06
CA GLN A 34 -5.38 13.36 -10.41
C GLN A 34 -4.71 13.91 -11.68
N ILE A 35 -3.41 14.20 -11.64
CA ILE A 35 -2.65 14.66 -12.81
C ILE A 35 -3.00 13.72 -13.98
N PRO A 36 -3.66 14.21 -15.05
CA PRO A 36 -4.13 13.31 -16.11
C PRO A 36 -2.91 12.67 -16.77
N VAL A 37 -2.87 11.34 -16.70
CA VAL A 37 -1.89 10.53 -17.41
C VAL A 37 -2.00 10.90 -18.89
N ARG A 38 -0.94 11.51 -19.46
CA ARG A 38 -0.89 11.89 -20.88
C ARG A 38 -1.38 10.72 -21.76
N PRO A 39 -2.17 10.96 -22.81
CA PRO A 39 -2.75 9.90 -23.65
C PRO A 39 -1.69 8.94 -24.23
N GLU A 40 -0.46 9.43 -24.48
CA GLU A 40 0.69 8.64 -24.93
C GLU A 40 1.11 7.53 -23.92
N ASN A 41 0.90 7.75 -22.61
CA ASN A 41 1.21 6.77 -21.57
C ASN A 41 0.20 5.62 -21.53
N LYS A 42 -1.07 5.85 -21.92
CA LYS A 42 -2.09 4.78 -21.95
C LYS A 42 -1.76 3.73 -23.01
N TYR A 43 -1.30 4.18 -24.18
CA TYR A 43 -0.92 3.28 -25.28
C TYR A 43 0.34 2.48 -24.95
N LYS A 44 1.35 3.14 -24.35
CA LYS A 44 2.54 2.46 -23.82
C LYS A 44 2.19 1.42 -22.76
N THR A 45 1.28 1.75 -21.82
CA THR A 45 0.81 0.82 -20.79
C THR A 45 0.16 -0.42 -21.41
N LEU A 46 -0.70 -0.23 -22.42
CA LEU A 46 -1.35 -1.31 -23.13
C LEU A 46 -0.34 -2.21 -23.87
N LEU A 47 0.63 -1.62 -24.56
CA LEU A 47 1.69 -2.38 -25.24
C LEU A 47 2.56 -3.18 -24.26
N MET A 48 2.92 -2.60 -23.12
CA MET A 48 3.66 -3.29 -22.06
C MET A 48 2.84 -4.43 -21.43
N LEU A 49 1.54 -4.23 -21.23
CA LEU A 49 0.65 -5.29 -20.77
C LEU A 49 0.61 -6.45 -21.77
N ILE A 50 0.42 -6.16 -23.06
CA ILE A 50 0.45 -7.15 -24.14
C ILE A 50 1.82 -7.84 -24.21
N PHE A 51 2.91 -7.11 -24.02
CA PHE A 51 4.26 -7.67 -23.96
C PHE A 51 4.43 -8.66 -22.80
N TYR A 52 3.98 -8.31 -21.58
CA TYR A 52 4.07 -9.22 -20.43
C TYR A 52 3.15 -10.43 -20.58
N ILE A 53 1.94 -10.24 -21.12
CA ILE A 53 1.01 -11.34 -21.44
C ILE A 53 1.60 -12.24 -22.56
N GLY A 54 2.21 -11.64 -23.58
CA GLY A 54 2.88 -12.35 -24.66
C GLY A 54 4.13 -13.11 -24.19
N SER A 55 4.82 -12.58 -23.19
CA SER A 55 5.91 -13.26 -22.49
C SER A 55 5.42 -14.38 -21.56
N PHE A 56 4.15 -14.33 -21.18
CA PHE A 56 3.52 -15.30 -20.29
C PHE A 56 2.99 -16.53 -21.05
N PHE A 57 2.37 -16.33 -22.21
CA PHE A 57 1.85 -17.43 -23.02
C PHE A 57 2.87 -17.83 -24.09
N LYS A 58 3.39 -19.05 -23.98
CA LYS A 58 4.30 -19.59 -24.99
C LYS A 58 3.50 -19.86 -26.28
N PHE A 59 3.69 -19.06 -27.32
CA PHE A 59 3.00 -19.15 -28.61
C PHE A 59 3.89 -19.72 -29.71
N ASN A 60 3.29 -20.35 -30.72
CA ASN A 60 4.02 -20.58 -31.97
C ASN A 60 4.32 -19.21 -32.61
N ASP A 61 5.57 -19.02 -33.06
CA ASP A 61 6.05 -17.77 -33.67
C ASP A 61 6.07 -16.52 -32.77
N GLU A 62 6.30 -16.71 -31.45
CA GLU A 62 6.51 -15.62 -30.46
C GLU A 62 7.41 -14.49 -30.95
N THR A 63 8.47 -14.85 -31.68
CA THR A 63 9.52 -13.92 -32.15
C THR A 63 8.94 -12.82 -33.04
N LEU A 64 8.00 -13.15 -33.93
CA LEU A 64 7.31 -12.20 -34.80
C LEU A 64 6.37 -11.29 -34.03
N ILE A 65 5.67 -11.82 -33.02
CA ILE A 65 4.79 -11.05 -32.14
C ILE A 65 5.59 -10.01 -31.37
N PHE A 66 6.72 -10.41 -30.77
CA PHE A 66 7.60 -9.50 -30.04
C PHE A 66 8.20 -8.42 -30.93
N ILE A 67 8.70 -8.77 -32.12
CA ILE A 67 9.19 -7.78 -33.09
C ILE A 67 8.09 -6.77 -33.46
N GLY A 68 6.84 -7.23 -33.65
CA GLY A 68 5.69 -6.37 -33.90
C GLY A 68 5.41 -5.40 -32.74
N ILE A 69 5.45 -5.88 -31.49
CA ILE A 69 5.31 -5.04 -30.30
C ILE A 69 6.42 -3.99 -30.25
N TYR A 70 7.68 -4.38 -30.48
CA TYR A 70 8.81 -3.47 -30.41
C TYR A 70 8.75 -2.37 -31.49
N LEU A 71 8.27 -2.70 -32.69
CA LEU A 71 7.99 -1.72 -33.75
C LEU A 71 6.91 -0.72 -33.34
N LEU A 72 5.82 -1.18 -32.73
CA LEU A 72 4.74 -0.30 -32.25
C LEU A 72 5.22 0.60 -31.11
N MET A 73 6.06 0.10 -30.21
CA MET A 73 6.67 0.89 -29.14
C MET A 73 7.61 1.96 -29.69
N LEU A 74 8.40 1.64 -30.73
CA LEU A 74 9.26 2.61 -31.41
C LEU A 74 8.48 3.75 -32.08
N LEU A 75 7.29 3.45 -32.61
CA LEU A 75 6.41 4.46 -33.21
C LEU A 75 5.80 5.38 -32.16
N ASN A 76 5.43 4.84 -30.99
CA ASN A 76 4.81 5.61 -29.90
C ASN A 76 5.83 6.48 -29.14
N ASN A 77 7.05 5.99 -28.92
CA ASN A 77 7.98 6.57 -27.94
C ASN A 77 8.97 7.61 -28.52
N ARG A 78 8.61 8.31 -29.61
CA ARG A 78 9.52 9.24 -30.32
C ARG A 78 10.07 10.40 -29.46
N GLN A 79 9.45 10.70 -28.32
CA GLN A 79 9.85 11.81 -27.44
C GLN A 79 10.83 11.40 -26.32
N ASN A 80 10.86 10.12 -25.93
CA ASN A 80 11.71 9.62 -24.85
C ASN A 80 12.92 8.87 -25.42
N ILE A 81 14.12 9.41 -25.21
CA ILE A 81 15.37 8.83 -25.73
C ILE A 81 15.62 7.43 -25.14
N SER A 82 15.34 7.22 -23.85
CA SER A 82 15.48 5.92 -23.18
C SER A 82 14.64 4.83 -23.85
N ASP A 83 13.37 5.14 -24.07
CA ASP A 83 12.36 4.24 -24.61
C ASP A 83 12.70 3.86 -26.05
N LEU A 84 13.19 4.84 -26.82
CA LEU A 84 13.69 4.64 -28.17
C LEU A 84 14.90 3.69 -28.18
N VAL A 85 15.87 3.91 -27.28
CA VAL A 85 17.06 3.06 -27.19
C VAL A 85 16.69 1.62 -26.86
N PHE A 86 15.82 1.39 -25.87
CA PHE A 86 15.39 0.03 -25.51
C PHE A 86 14.66 -0.68 -26.66
N ALA A 87 13.71 0.01 -27.31
CA ALA A 87 12.98 -0.54 -28.45
C ALA A 87 13.89 -0.88 -29.64
N VAL A 88 14.88 -0.02 -29.94
CA VAL A 88 15.86 -0.26 -31.02
C VAL A 88 16.75 -1.46 -30.70
N VAL A 89 17.31 -1.54 -29.49
CA VAL A 89 18.18 -2.65 -29.10
C VAL A 89 17.40 -3.97 -29.09
N ALA A 90 16.17 -3.97 -28.58
CA ALA A 90 15.30 -5.14 -28.61
C ALA A 90 14.96 -5.58 -30.03
N LEU A 91 14.71 -4.64 -30.96
CA LEU A 91 14.50 -4.94 -32.37
C LEU A 91 15.73 -5.59 -33.02
N ILE A 92 16.92 -5.03 -32.79
CA ILE A 92 18.18 -5.57 -33.34
C ILE A 92 18.38 -7.01 -32.88
N LEU A 93 18.17 -7.29 -31.59
CA LEU A 93 18.30 -8.63 -31.03
C LEU A 93 17.19 -9.58 -31.51
N GLY A 94 15.97 -9.08 -31.69
CA GLY A 94 14.84 -9.86 -32.22
C GLY A 94 15.07 -10.31 -33.65
N PHE A 95 15.53 -9.40 -34.52
CA PHE A 95 15.97 -9.76 -35.86
C PHE A 95 17.19 -10.69 -35.82
N GLY A 96 18.14 -10.44 -34.92
CA GLY A 96 19.30 -11.30 -34.73
C GLY A 96 18.93 -12.75 -34.39
N HIS A 97 17.89 -12.96 -33.58
CA HIS A 97 17.36 -14.29 -33.28
C HIS A 97 16.83 -15.01 -34.53
N LEU A 98 16.09 -14.31 -35.39
CA LEU A 98 15.56 -14.87 -36.65
C LEU A 98 16.65 -15.28 -37.63
N PHE A 99 17.73 -14.49 -37.74
CA PHE A 99 18.76 -14.69 -38.77
C PHE A 99 19.95 -15.55 -38.32
N PHE A 100 20.33 -15.53 -37.04
CA PHE A 100 21.56 -16.17 -36.57
C PHE A 100 21.35 -17.45 -35.75
N GLY A 101 20.11 -17.85 -35.47
CA GLY A 101 19.78 -19.12 -34.79
C GLY A 101 20.20 -19.20 -33.31
N TYR A 102 20.76 -18.14 -32.73
CA TYR A 102 21.01 -18.04 -31.29
C TYR A 102 19.72 -17.69 -30.56
N ASN A 103 19.47 -18.29 -29.39
CA ASN A 103 18.32 -17.96 -28.53
C ASN A 103 18.50 -16.59 -27.85
N LEU A 104 18.37 -15.50 -28.61
CA LEU A 104 18.45 -14.12 -28.14
C LEU A 104 17.10 -13.57 -27.69
N LEU A 105 16.01 -14.33 -27.84
CA LEU A 105 14.67 -13.91 -27.46
C LEU A 105 14.61 -13.49 -25.98
N GLY A 106 15.25 -14.25 -25.10
CA GLY A 106 15.37 -13.90 -23.68
C GLY A 106 16.07 -12.57 -23.44
N MET A 107 17.10 -12.22 -24.22
CA MET A 107 17.78 -10.93 -24.13
C MET A 107 16.91 -9.76 -24.60
N THR A 108 16.07 -9.98 -25.63
CA THR A 108 15.10 -8.96 -26.06
C THR A 108 14.07 -8.67 -24.97
N GLN A 109 13.57 -9.73 -24.32
CA GLN A 109 12.60 -9.61 -23.23
C GLN A 109 13.21 -8.90 -22.02
N ILE A 110 14.50 -9.15 -21.74
CA ILE A 110 15.22 -8.46 -20.69
C ILE A 110 15.21 -6.95 -20.92
N ILE A 111 15.66 -6.53 -22.11
CA ILE A 111 15.83 -5.12 -22.45
C ILE A 111 14.50 -4.38 -22.43
N MET A 112 13.42 -5.00 -22.91
CA MET A 112 12.11 -4.38 -22.93
C MET A 112 11.45 -4.28 -21.57
N SER A 113 11.72 -5.23 -20.69
CA SER A 113 11.19 -5.14 -19.33
C SER A 113 11.87 -4.02 -18.53
N ILE A 114 13.12 -3.64 -18.86
CA ILE A 114 13.78 -2.46 -18.26
C ILE A 114 13.05 -1.15 -18.64
N ASP A 115 12.31 -1.12 -19.75
CA ASP A 115 11.46 0.03 -20.11
C ASP A 115 10.35 0.28 -19.06
N ILE A 116 10.10 -0.64 -18.11
CA ILE A 116 9.22 -0.33 -16.97
C ILE A 116 9.74 0.83 -16.11
N LEU A 117 11.07 1.08 -16.12
CA LEU A 117 11.69 2.15 -15.34
C LEU A 117 11.34 3.55 -15.86
N THR A 118 10.87 3.67 -17.09
CA THR A 118 10.58 4.97 -17.73
C THR A 118 9.15 5.45 -17.43
N PHE A 119 8.33 4.60 -16.79
CA PHE A 119 7.01 5.00 -16.33
C PHE A 119 7.07 6.07 -15.23
N PRO A 120 6.07 6.99 -15.15
CA PRO A 120 6.04 8.05 -14.16
C PRO A 120 6.17 7.57 -12.71
N PHE A 121 5.61 6.41 -12.37
CA PHE A 121 5.70 5.85 -11.02
C PHE A 121 7.13 5.38 -10.69
N SER A 122 7.80 4.67 -11.61
CA SER A 122 9.19 4.24 -11.45
C SER A 122 10.14 5.44 -11.35
N GLN A 123 9.88 6.51 -12.12
CA GLN A 123 10.64 7.75 -12.06
C GLN A 123 10.49 8.49 -10.72
N ARG A 124 9.30 8.44 -10.10
CA ARG A 124 9.09 8.94 -8.72
C ARG A 124 9.96 8.15 -7.73
N MET A 125 9.96 6.82 -7.79
CA MET A 125 10.82 5.99 -6.94
C MET A 125 12.31 6.30 -7.14
N ILE A 126 12.77 6.43 -8.40
CA ILE A 126 14.18 6.78 -8.67
C ILE A 126 14.53 8.14 -8.05
N ARG A 127 13.60 9.10 -8.08
CA ARG A 127 13.77 10.39 -7.41
C ARG A 127 13.86 10.22 -5.90
N GLU A 128 12.96 9.46 -5.28
CA GLU A 128 12.99 9.15 -3.85
C GLU A 128 14.31 8.49 -3.43
N ILE A 129 14.77 7.47 -4.17
CA ILE A 129 16.07 6.82 -3.93
C ILE A 129 17.20 7.84 -4.01
N LYS A 130 17.20 8.72 -5.03
CA LYS A 130 18.23 9.75 -5.19
C LYS A 130 18.26 10.73 -4.03
N LEU A 131 17.11 11.03 -3.42
CA LEU A 131 17.04 11.93 -2.27
C LEU A 131 17.72 11.33 -1.05
N VAL A 132 17.53 10.04 -0.78
CA VAL A 132 18.10 9.36 0.40
C VAL A 132 19.48 8.70 0.10
N TRP A 133 19.96 8.78 -1.14
CA TRP A 133 21.15 8.06 -1.59
C TRP A 133 22.39 8.42 -0.77
N SER A 134 22.55 9.71 -0.42
CA SER A 134 23.74 10.19 0.28
C SER A 134 23.82 9.65 1.71
N GLU A 135 22.67 9.59 2.38
CA GLU A 135 22.50 9.11 3.75
C GLU A 135 22.65 7.59 3.80
N ILE A 136 21.98 6.87 2.88
CA ILE A 136 22.08 5.41 2.75
C ILE A 136 23.52 5.01 2.42
N MET A 137 24.22 5.73 1.55
CA MET A 137 25.58 5.39 1.15
C MET A 137 26.55 5.42 2.33
N ASN A 138 26.48 6.45 3.18
CA ASN A 138 27.34 6.53 4.37
C ASN A 138 27.10 5.34 5.31
N LEU A 139 25.83 4.98 5.52
CA LEU A 139 25.46 3.83 6.32
C LEU A 139 25.98 2.53 5.70
N ALA A 140 25.74 2.34 4.39
CA ALA A 140 26.16 1.18 3.62
C ALA A 140 27.68 0.96 3.63
N ILE A 141 28.48 2.03 3.55
CA ILE A 141 29.95 1.94 3.65
C ILE A 141 30.36 1.36 5.00
N THR A 142 29.75 1.82 6.11
CA THR A 142 30.08 1.30 7.43
C THR A 142 29.61 -0.14 7.64
N MET A 143 28.42 -0.50 7.11
CA MET A 143 27.94 -1.88 7.11
C MET A 143 28.86 -2.80 6.31
N PHE A 144 29.29 -2.37 5.13
CA PHE A 144 30.22 -3.10 4.27
C PHE A 144 31.58 -3.30 4.96
N PHE A 145 32.08 -2.30 5.67
CA PHE A 145 33.32 -2.41 6.43
C PHE A 145 33.23 -3.49 7.53
N ILE A 146 32.16 -3.49 8.33
CA ILE A 146 31.95 -4.51 9.37
C ILE A 146 31.80 -5.90 8.74
N LEU A 147 31.04 -6.01 7.63
CA LEU A 147 30.92 -7.24 6.87
C LEU A 147 32.30 -7.76 6.42
N CYS A 148 33.17 -6.91 5.89
CA CYS A 148 34.52 -7.30 5.49
C CYS A 148 35.36 -7.77 6.68
N ILE A 149 35.27 -7.10 7.83
CA ILE A 149 35.97 -7.51 9.06
C ILE A 149 35.51 -8.90 9.50
N CYS A 150 34.20 -9.12 9.61
CA CYS A 150 33.62 -10.39 10.01
C CYS A 150 34.00 -11.49 9.02
N ALA A 151 33.85 -11.24 7.72
CA ALA A 151 34.18 -12.19 6.67
C ALA A 151 35.68 -12.56 6.65
N TYR A 152 36.57 -11.57 6.80
CA TYR A 152 38.00 -11.84 6.91
C TYR A 152 38.32 -12.67 8.16
N SER A 153 37.74 -12.30 9.30
CA SER A 153 37.99 -12.97 10.58
C SER A 153 37.55 -14.42 10.56
N THR A 154 36.35 -14.73 10.05
CA THR A 154 35.87 -16.12 9.95
C THR A 154 36.65 -16.92 8.91
N THR A 155 37.00 -16.32 7.77
CA THR A 155 37.83 -17.00 6.76
C THR A 155 39.18 -17.38 7.32
N ALA A 156 39.83 -16.47 8.04
CA ALA A 156 41.13 -16.72 8.65
C ALA A 156 41.04 -17.76 9.77
N TYR A 157 39.97 -17.73 10.57
CA TYR A 157 39.77 -18.64 11.69
C TYR A 157 39.41 -20.08 11.25
N TYR A 158 38.57 -20.21 10.22
CA TYR A 158 38.06 -21.50 9.74
C TYR A 158 38.76 -22.04 8.50
N TYR A 159 39.87 -21.44 8.07
CA TYR A 159 40.56 -21.77 6.82
C TYR A 159 40.78 -23.27 6.58
N ASP A 160 41.16 -24.02 7.63
CA ASP A 160 41.43 -25.47 7.55
C ASP A 160 40.26 -26.36 8.00
N ASN A 161 39.11 -25.79 8.37
CA ASN A 161 37.98 -26.55 8.90
C ASN A 161 37.00 -26.98 7.79
N LYS A 162 37.12 -28.25 7.37
CA LYS A 162 36.27 -28.86 6.33
C LYS A 162 34.78 -28.87 6.64
N LYS A 163 34.36 -28.82 7.92
CA LYS A 163 32.93 -28.85 8.27
C LYS A 163 32.21 -27.57 7.83
N VAL A 164 32.88 -26.43 7.96
CA VAL A 164 32.33 -25.09 7.70
C VAL A 164 32.84 -24.47 6.41
N GLU A 165 33.57 -25.24 5.59
CA GLU A 165 34.18 -24.77 4.34
C GLU A 165 33.14 -24.19 3.37
N ILE A 166 31.91 -24.73 3.41
CA ILE A 166 30.77 -24.24 2.61
C ILE A 166 30.44 -22.78 2.94
N PHE A 167 30.57 -22.38 4.21
CA PHE A 167 30.28 -21.04 4.69
C PHE A 167 31.51 -20.13 4.71
N TYR A 168 32.63 -20.62 5.23
CA TYR A 168 33.80 -19.79 5.55
C TYR A 168 35.10 -20.19 4.83
N GLY A 169 35.06 -21.18 3.94
CA GLY A 169 36.26 -21.73 3.30
C GLY A 169 37.02 -20.74 2.41
N THR A 170 36.34 -19.72 1.89
CA THR A 170 36.96 -18.61 1.16
C THR A 170 36.42 -17.27 1.62
N PHE A 171 37.16 -16.19 1.37
CA PHE A 171 36.68 -14.84 1.67
C PHE A 171 35.35 -14.53 0.99
N SER A 172 35.17 -14.95 -0.26
CA SER A 172 33.91 -14.74 -0.98
C SER A 172 32.75 -15.54 -0.38
N ARG A 173 33.00 -16.78 0.10
CA ARG A 173 31.99 -17.56 0.80
C ARG A 173 31.61 -16.91 2.13
N SER A 174 32.59 -16.46 2.92
CA SER A 174 32.33 -15.75 4.17
C SER A 174 31.51 -14.48 3.96
N VAL A 175 31.84 -13.68 2.92
CA VAL A 175 31.04 -12.51 2.54
C VAL A 175 29.59 -12.90 2.27
N LEU A 176 29.35 -13.96 1.49
CA LEU A 176 28.00 -14.42 1.19
C LEU A 176 27.26 -14.91 2.42
N THR A 177 27.91 -15.67 3.30
CA THR A 177 27.33 -16.13 4.57
C THR A 177 26.90 -14.94 5.43
N PHE A 178 27.70 -13.87 5.50
CA PHE A 178 27.32 -12.67 6.25
C PHE A 178 26.23 -11.84 5.56
N VAL A 179 26.14 -11.84 4.22
CA VAL A 179 24.99 -11.27 3.50
C VAL A 179 23.72 -12.08 3.77
N GLN A 180 23.80 -13.41 3.78
CA GLN A 180 22.67 -14.29 4.13
C GLN A 180 22.22 -14.09 5.59
N THR A 181 23.18 -13.96 6.51
CA THR A 181 22.91 -13.70 7.92
C THR A 181 22.31 -12.30 8.16
N LEU A 182 22.62 -11.31 7.32
CA LEU A 182 22.02 -9.97 7.40
C LEU A 182 20.48 -10.03 7.25
N SER A 183 19.98 -10.92 6.39
CA SER A 183 18.55 -11.18 6.24
C SER A 183 17.96 -12.12 7.29
N LEU A 184 18.75 -12.60 8.26
CA LEU A 184 18.37 -13.66 9.19
C LEU A 184 17.99 -14.98 8.50
N ASP A 185 18.49 -15.19 7.28
CA ASP A 185 18.31 -16.44 6.57
C ASP A 185 19.37 -17.46 7.02
N ASP A 186 18.92 -18.66 7.37
CA ASP A 186 19.71 -19.82 7.79
C ASP A 186 20.80 -19.63 8.88
N TRP A 187 20.83 -18.47 9.54
CA TRP A 187 21.89 -18.08 10.50
C TRP A 187 22.04 -19.07 11.66
N ALA A 188 20.94 -19.69 12.08
CA ALA A 188 20.92 -20.65 13.17
C ALA A 188 21.56 -21.99 12.77
N GLN A 189 21.42 -22.42 11.51
CA GLN A 189 22.11 -23.59 10.99
C GLN A 189 23.59 -23.30 10.83
N ILE A 190 23.95 -22.16 10.22
CA ILE A 190 25.34 -21.70 10.08
C ILE A 190 26.05 -21.69 11.45
N GLY A 191 25.39 -21.14 12.48
CA GLY A 191 25.91 -21.14 13.83
C GLY A 191 26.10 -22.56 14.37
N ARG A 192 25.09 -23.42 14.26
CA ARG A 192 25.16 -24.81 14.75
C ARG A 192 26.20 -25.66 14.04
N GLU A 193 26.44 -25.44 12.75
CA GLU A 193 27.47 -26.15 11.98
C GLU A 193 28.89 -25.68 12.33
N SER A 194 29.03 -24.44 12.79
CA SER A 194 30.30 -23.91 13.32
C SER A 194 30.70 -24.59 14.62
N ASP A 195 29.72 -24.82 15.50
CA ASP A 195 29.86 -25.56 16.77
C ASP A 195 31.01 -25.07 17.68
N ASP A 196 31.24 -23.76 17.73
CA ASP A 196 32.23 -23.16 18.63
C ASP A 196 31.85 -21.77 19.13
N LEU A 197 32.41 -21.40 20.30
CA LEU A 197 32.11 -20.17 21.01
C LEU A 197 32.45 -18.91 20.20
N VAL A 198 33.54 -18.93 19.43
CA VAL A 198 34.00 -17.77 18.65
C VAL A 198 33.04 -17.52 17.49
N GLY A 199 32.66 -18.57 16.77
CA GLY A 199 31.64 -18.52 15.72
C GLY A 199 30.31 -17.96 16.22
N TYR A 200 29.80 -18.49 17.33
CA TYR A 200 28.58 -17.97 17.96
C TYR A 200 28.70 -16.49 18.32
N PHE A 201 29.80 -16.07 18.92
CA PHE A 201 30.00 -14.68 19.33
C PHE A 201 30.06 -13.73 18.14
N ILE A 202 30.81 -14.06 17.09
CA ILE A 202 30.91 -13.26 15.86
C ILE A 202 29.54 -13.14 15.20
N LEU A 203 28.81 -14.25 15.03
CA LEU A 203 27.48 -14.26 14.42
C LEU A 203 26.48 -13.44 15.24
N CYS A 204 26.40 -13.65 16.55
CA CYS A 204 25.46 -12.92 17.40
C CYS A 204 25.74 -11.41 17.43
N ILE A 205 27.02 -11.00 17.51
CA ILE A 205 27.39 -9.58 17.46
C ILE A 205 27.08 -8.99 16.09
N TYR A 206 27.42 -9.70 15.01
CA TYR A 206 27.13 -9.25 13.66
C TYR A 206 25.62 -9.03 13.47
N ILE A 207 24.79 -10.01 13.88
CA ILE A 207 23.34 -9.90 13.83
C ILE A 207 22.88 -8.69 14.65
N LEU A 208 23.29 -8.55 15.90
CA LEU A 208 22.91 -7.42 16.75
C LEU A 208 23.27 -6.08 16.10
N LEU A 209 24.49 -5.93 15.61
CA LEU A 209 24.93 -4.70 14.94
C LEU A 209 24.08 -4.42 13.70
N MET A 210 23.95 -5.41 12.81
CA MET A 210 23.34 -5.21 11.51
C MET A 210 21.83 -5.09 11.54
N THR A 211 21.14 -5.98 12.25
CA THR A 211 19.68 -6.05 12.23
C THR A 211 19.04 -5.17 13.28
N TYR A 212 19.66 -4.98 14.45
CA TYR A 212 19.10 -4.11 15.48
C TYR A 212 19.60 -2.67 15.37
N PHE A 213 20.90 -2.41 15.20
CA PHE A 213 21.36 -1.02 15.13
C PHE A 213 21.21 -0.43 13.73
N TYR A 214 21.79 -1.06 12.72
CA TYR A 214 21.84 -0.49 11.37
C TYR A 214 20.46 -0.43 10.69
N LEU A 215 19.64 -1.47 10.80
CA LEU A 215 18.28 -1.45 10.24
C LEU A 215 17.41 -0.36 10.89
N ASN A 216 17.53 -0.17 12.21
CA ASN A 216 16.78 0.88 12.93
C ASN A 216 17.24 2.28 12.53
N ILE A 217 18.55 2.50 12.38
CA ILE A 217 19.10 3.76 11.89
C ILE A 217 18.62 4.03 10.45
N MET A 218 18.68 3.02 9.59
CA MET A 218 18.20 3.11 8.21
C MET A 218 16.72 3.49 8.16
N MET A 219 15.89 2.83 8.97
CA MET A 219 14.46 3.13 9.07
C MET A 219 14.22 4.55 9.57
N GLY A 220 14.98 5.01 10.57
CA GLY A 220 14.90 6.38 11.07
C GLY A 220 15.19 7.43 9.99
N ILE A 221 16.30 7.27 9.25
CA ILE A 221 16.69 8.15 8.14
C ILE A 221 15.61 8.17 7.05
N LEU A 222 15.08 6.99 6.72
CA LEU A 222 14.13 6.82 5.63
C LEU A 222 12.76 7.42 6.00
N ILE A 223 12.29 7.24 7.24
CA ILE A 223 11.09 7.91 7.75
C ILE A 223 11.28 9.43 7.77
N GLU A 224 12.37 9.94 8.33
CA GLU A 224 12.59 11.39 8.48
C GLU A 224 12.62 12.11 7.13
N THR A 225 13.34 11.53 6.17
CA THR A 225 13.45 12.10 4.81
C THR A 225 12.12 12.05 4.06
N LEU A 226 11.36 10.94 4.16
CA LEU A 226 10.06 10.81 3.48
C LEU A 226 8.94 11.64 4.13
N GLN A 227 8.97 11.83 5.45
CA GLN A 227 8.01 12.70 6.15
C GLN A 227 8.17 14.18 5.76
N PHE A 228 9.37 14.61 5.41
CA PHE A 228 9.63 15.99 5.00
C PHE A 228 8.95 16.35 3.66
N GLU A 229 8.84 15.40 2.72
CA GLU A 229 8.15 15.61 1.43
C GLU A 229 6.62 15.71 1.62
N LYS A 230 6.02 14.85 2.45
CA LYS A 230 4.56 14.87 2.69
C LYS A 230 4.10 16.14 3.43
N LYS A 231 4.90 16.69 4.36
CA LYS A 231 4.57 17.93 5.09
C LYS A 231 4.29 19.14 4.18
N GLY A 232 4.80 19.15 2.95
CA GLY A 232 4.55 20.22 1.98
C GLY A 232 3.13 20.23 1.38
N ASN A 233 2.37 19.13 1.49
CA ASN A 233 1.10 18.95 0.76
C ASN A 233 -0.16 18.86 1.65
N HIS A 234 -0.03 18.79 2.98
CA HIS A 234 -1.16 18.55 3.91
C HIS A 234 -1.91 19.81 4.38
N LEU A 235 -1.75 20.95 3.71
CA LEU A 235 -2.43 22.19 4.13
C LEU A 235 -3.88 22.29 3.62
N ASP A 236 -4.33 21.43 2.70
CA ASP A 236 -5.65 21.50 2.06
C ASP A 236 -6.37 20.12 1.96
N ASP A 237 -6.32 19.29 3.01
CA ASP A 237 -6.89 17.92 2.93
C ASP A 237 -8.42 17.85 3.19
N PRO A 238 -9.19 17.07 2.40
CA PRO A 238 -10.64 16.84 2.56
C PRO A 238 -11.05 16.10 3.86
N PHE A 239 -10.07 15.60 4.61
CA PHE A 239 -10.26 14.72 5.77
C PHE A 239 -11.04 15.37 6.94
N ASN A 240 -11.01 16.70 7.04
CA ASN A 240 -11.81 17.44 8.03
C ASN A 240 -13.33 17.27 7.84
N TYR A 241 -13.79 16.83 6.66
CA TYR A 241 -15.21 16.58 6.40
C TYR A 241 -15.68 15.21 6.94
N GLU A 242 -14.86 14.16 6.85
CA GLU A 242 -15.21 12.80 7.32
C GLU A 242 -15.18 12.68 8.84
N ILE A 243 -14.23 13.37 9.48
CA ILE A 243 -14.13 13.42 10.94
C ILE A 243 -15.39 14.08 11.55
N ASN A 244 -15.86 15.19 10.95
CA ASN A 244 -17.13 15.83 11.32
C ASN A 244 -18.34 14.89 11.14
N GLN A 245 -18.36 14.06 10.09
CA GLN A 245 -19.45 13.09 9.89
C GLN A 245 -19.50 12.03 10.98
N GLN A 246 -18.35 11.51 11.44
CA GLN A 246 -18.31 10.52 12.52
C GLN A 246 -18.78 11.12 13.85
N GLN A 247 -18.50 12.39 14.11
CA GLN A 247 -18.93 13.09 15.30
C GLN A 247 -20.46 13.31 15.30
N ILE A 248 -21.04 13.74 14.17
CA ILE A 248 -22.49 13.84 13.95
C ILE A 248 -23.16 12.46 14.09
N LEU A 249 -22.53 11.40 13.56
CA LEU A 249 -23.01 10.02 13.71
C LEU A 249 -23.09 9.61 15.19
N SER A 250 -22.08 9.98 15.98
CA SER A 250 -22.02 9.64 17.41
C SER A 250 -23.11 10.33 18.25
N GLU A 251 -23.54 11.52 17.85
CA GLU A 251 -24.67 12.22 18.47
C GLU A 251 -26.02 11.61 18.04
N LEU A 252 -26.19 11.29 16.75
CA LEU A 252 -27.36 10.59 16.23
C LEU A 252 -27.55 9.18 16.83
N VAL A 253 -26.44 8.49 17.18
CA VAL A 253 -26.48 7.17 17.84
C VAL A 253 -27.02 7.23 19.28
N LYS A 254 -26.89 8.38 19.97
CA LYS A 254 -27.37 8.53 21.36
C LYS A 254 -28.90 8.57 21.46
N GLU A 255 -29.60 9.08 20.44
CA GLU A 255 -31.07 9.17 20.41
C GLU A 255 -31.78 7.91 19.87
N GLN A 256 -31.05 6.82 19.67
CA GLN A 256 -31.61 5.60 19.06
C GLN A 256 -32.55 4.80 19.97
N ASN A 257 -33.62 4.28 19.36
CA ASN A 257 -34.48 3.26 19.94
C ASN A 257 -33.73 1.92 20.07
N LEU A 258 -34.19 1.04 20.98
CA LEU A 258 -33.55 -0.25 21.26
C LEU A 258 -33.32 -1.09 19.99
N PHE A 259 -34.28 -1.09 19.06
CA PHE A 259 -34.19 -1.82 17.80
C PHE A 259 -33.04 -1.32 16.91
N ASP A 260 -32.85 -0.01 16.82
CA ASP A 260 -31.76 0.59 16.02
C ASP A 260 -30.40 0.26 16.65
N LYS A 261 -30.33 0.22 17.99
CA LYS A 261 -29.13 -0.20 18.74
C LYS A 261 -28.74 -1.65 18.49
N CYS A 262 -29.71 -2.54 18.23
CA CYS A 262 -29.45 -3.94 17.90
C CYS A 262 -29.08 -4.16 16.43
N ILE A 263 -29.56 -3.31 15.51
CA ILE A 263 -29.36 -3.51 14.07
C ILE A 263 -28.11 -2.79 13.53
N ILE A 264 -27.79 -1.58 13.98
CA ILE A 264 -26.57 -0.85 13.54
C ILE A 264 -25.78 -0.26 14.73
N GLY A 265 -26.43 -0.04 15.88
CA GLY A 265 -25.79 0.61 17.03
C GLY A 265 -24.93 -0.32 17.89
N ASN A 266 -24.69 0.08 19.14
CA ASN A 266 -23.67 -0.52 20.00
C ASN A 266 -23.90 -2.02 20.32
N TYR A 267 -25.14 -2.52 20.27
CA TYR A 267 -25.42 -3.94 20.52
C TYR A 267 -25.19 -4.81 19.30
N TYR A 268 -25.23 -4.24 18.10
CA TYR A 268 -25.02 -4.95 16.85
C TYR A 268 -23.68 -5.72 16.84
N GLN A 269 -22.60 -5.07 17.28
CA GLN A 269 -21.29 -5.71 17.36
C GLN A 269 -21.30 -6.97 18.23
N TYR A 270 -21.94 -6.92 19.40
CA TYR A 270 -22.00 -8.06 20.30
C TYR A 270 -22.88 -9.18 19.75
N ILE A 271 -24.00 -8.83 19.09
CA ILE A 271 -24.91 -9.80 18.49
C ILE A 271 -24.21 -10.54 17.34
N VAL A 272 -23.60 -9.80 16.40
CA VAL A 272 -22.86 -10.39 15.28
C VAL A 272 -21.67 -11.20 15.79
N PHE A 273 -20.92 -10.68 16.77
CA PHE A 273 -19.79 -11.42 17.33
C PHE A 273 -20.23 -12.74 17.96
N ILE A 274 -21.25 -12.75 18.81
CA ILE A 274 -21.71 -13.96 19.49
C ILE A 274 -22.25 -14.99 18.50
N ILE A 275 -23.09 -14.56 17.55
CA ILE A 275 -23.75 -15.46 16.61
C ILE A 275 -22.73 -16.00 15.59
N SER A 276 -21.94 -15.12 14.96
CA SER A 276 -20.99 -15.54 13.93
C SER A 276 -19.79 -16.27 14.52
N PHE A 277 -19.16 -15.76 15.59
CA PHE A 277 -18.04 -16.47 16.22
C PHE A 277 -18.47 -17.81 16.82
N GLY A 278 -19.67 -17.86 17.41
CA GLY A 278 -20.26 -19.10 17.90
C GLY A 278 -20.50 -20.12 16.77
N GLY A 279 -21.08 -19.68 15.65
CA GLY A 279 -21.31 -20.50 14.47
C GLY A 279 -20.02 -21.07 13.87
N ILE A 280 -19.03 -20.22 13.64
CA ILE A 280 -17.71 -20.62 13.11
C ILE A 280 -17.01 -21.61 14.04
N PHE A 281 -17.02 -21.34 15.35
CA PHE A 281 -16.36 -22.20 16.32
C PHE A 281 -17.01 -23.58 16.39
N ILE A 282 -18.34 -23.65 16.31
CA ILE A 282 -19.08 -24.91 16.28
C ILE A 282 -18.84 -25.64 14.95
N SER A 283 -18.86 -24.93 13.81
CA SER A 283 -18.56 -25.50 12.49
C SER A 283 -17.15 -26.11 12.45
N ILE A 284 -16.13 -25.41 12.97
CA ILE A 284 -14.77 -25.95 13.09
C ILE A 284 -14.77 -27.20 14.00
N LEU A 285 -15.40 -27.15 15.17
CA LEU A 285 -15.43 -28.29 16.09
C LEU A 285 -16.13 -29.52 15.49
N GLU A 286 -17.29 -29.34 14.85
CA GLU A 286 -18.06 -30.45 14.30
C GLU A 286 -17.38 -31.08 13.08
N ASN A 287 -16.79 -30.25 12.22
CA ASN A 287 -16.11 -30.70 11.00
C ASN A 287 -14.81 -31.48 11.31
N PHE A 288 -14.06 -31.09 12.35
CA PHE A 288 -12.83 -31.79 12.73
C PHE A 288 -13.03 -32.96 13.70
N ASP A 289 -14.06 -32.93 14.56
CA ASP A 289 -14.15 -33.82 15.72
C ASP A 289 -15.24 -34.89 15.57
N HIS A 290 -16.35 -34.60 14.86
CA HIS A 290 -17.52 -35.49 14.78
C HIS A 290 -17.83 -35.95 13.36
N GLY A 291 -17.45 -35.19 12.32
CA GLY A 291 -17.65 -35.55 10.91
C GLY A 291 -19.12 -35.62 10.48
N ASP A 292 -20.04 -35.08 11.28
CA ASP A 292 -21.46 -34.97 10.96
C ASP A 292 -21.75 -33.56 10.43
N SER A 293 -22.00 -33.45 9.13
CA SER A 293 -22.24 -32.18 8.45
C SER A 293 -23.68 -31.66 8.63
N THR A 294 -24.56 -32.42 9.31
CA THR A 294 -25.99 -32.07 9.37
C THR A 294 -26.30 -30.99 10.42
N SER A 295 -25.69 -31.06 11.61
CA SER A 295 -25.81 -30.03 12.64
C SER A 295 -25.15 -28.72 12.21
N GLU A 296 -23.98 -28.81 11.58
CA GLU A 296 -23.22 -27.69 11.02
C GLU A 296 -24.07 -26.91 10.01
N LEU A 297 -24.67 -27.63 9.05
CA LEU A 297 -25.55 -27.04 8.04
C LEU A 297 -26.75 -26.32 8.67
N VAL A 298 -27.38 -26.91 9.69
CA VAL A 298 -28.54 -26.28 10.35
C VAL A 298 -28.15 -24.98 11.05
N ILE A 299 -27.01 -24.95 11.74
CA ILE A 299 -26.53 -23.75 12.45
C ILE A 299 -26.18 -22.64 11.46
N GLU A 300 -25.45 -22.96 10.39
CA GLU A 300 -25.07 -21.99 9.36
C GLU A 300 -26.29 -21.43 8.63
N LEU A 301 -27.27 -22.27 8.27
CA LEU A 301 -28.51 -21.79 7.64
C LEU A 301 -29.31 -20.84 8.55
N ILE A 302 -29.30 -21.07 9.86
CA ILE A 302 -29.96 -20.18 10.82
C ILE A 302 -29.21 -18.85 10.91
N ASP A 303 -27.89 -18.86 11.08
CA ASP A 303 -27.09 -17.64 11.18
C ASP A 303 -27.16 -16.82 9.89
N ASP A 304 -26.91 -17.44 8.74
CA ASP A 304 -26.97 -16.77 7.43
C ASP A 304 -28.39 -16.29 7.09
N GLY A 305 -29.42 -17.05 7.49
CA GLY A 305 -30.81 -16.65 7.35
C GLY A 305 -31.14 -15.39 8.17
N LEU A 306 -30.73 -15.36 9.44
CA LEU A 306 -30.90 -14.21 10.33
C LEU A 306 -30.15 -12.98 9.80
N TYR A 307 -28.91 -13.16 9.35
CA TYR A 307 -28.12 -12.07 8.80
C TYR A 307 -28.66 -11.57 7.45
N THR A 308 -29.22 -12.46 6.62
CA THR A 308 -29.93 -12.09 5.40
C THR A 308 -31.16 -11.24 5.69
N ILE A 309 -31.92 -11.56 6.74
CA ILE A 309 -33.04 -10.73 7.21
C ILE A 309 -32.53 -9.36 7.66
N HIS A 310 -31.42 -9.30 8.40
CA HIS A 310 -30.76 -8.05 8.77
C HIS A 310 -30.41 -7.20 7.54
N PHE A 311 -29.81 -7.79 6.50
CA PHE A 311 -29.51 -7.10 5.24
C PHE A 311 -30.78 -6.57 4.53
N ILE A 312 -31.86 -7.35 4.52
CA ILE A 312 -33.15 -6.90 3.96
C ILE A 312 -33.67 -5.68 4.73
N ILE A 313 -33.54 -5.67 6.06
CA ILE A 313 -33.92 -4.52 6.89
C ILE A 313 -33.07 -3.28 6.56
N LEU A 314 -31.75 -3.45 6.36
CA LEU A 314 -30.86 -2.35 5.94
C LEU A 314 -31.30 -1.72 4.61
N ILE A 315 -31.76 -2.53 3.66
CA ILE A 315 -32.25 -2.03 2.35
C ILE A 315 -33.60 -1.33 2.50
N LEU A 316 -34.54 -1.89 3.27
CA LEU A 316 -35.93 -1.43 3.26
C LEU A 316 -36.21 -0.29 4.23
N LYS A 317 -35.55 -0.27 5.39
CA LYS A 317 -35.83 0.72 6.44
C LYS A 317 -35.23 2.08 6.08
N LYS A 318 -36.02 3.14 6.21
CA LYS A 318 -35.57 4.52 6.00
C LYS A 318 -35.14 5.15 7.32
N GLY A 319 -34.14 6.04 7.25
CA GLY A 319 -33.67 6.79 8.40
C GLY A 319 -32.20 7.19 8.22
N PRO A 320 -31.73 8.26 8.87
CA PRO A 320 -30.43 8.86 8.60
C PRO A 320 -29.28 7.86 8.72
N ILE A 321 -29.30 7.01 9.74
CA ILE A 321 -28.26 5.98 9.97
C ILE A 321 -28.31 4.88 8.89
N TYR A 322 -29.51 4.44 8.49
CA TYR A 322 -29.70 3.43 7.46
C TYR A 322 -29.32 3.95 6.07
N ASP A 323 -29.57 5.23 5.82
CA ASP A 323 -29.22 5.89 4.56
C ASP A 323 -27.70 6.10 4.46
N LEU A 324 -27.03 6.43 5.57
CA LEU A 324 -25.57 6.49 5.63
C LEU A 324 -24.91 5.12 5.39
N GLU A 325 -25.43 4.06 6.03
CA GLU A 325 -24.94 2.70 5.80
C GLU A 325 -25.11 2.28 4.33
N ARG A 326 -26.27 2.58 3.74
CA ARG A 326 -26.62 2.26 2.36
C ARG A 326 -25.79 3.02 1.33
N ASN A 327 -25.40 4.25 1.64
CA ASN A 327 -24.55 5.06 0.77
C ASN A 327 -23.12 4.50 0.69
N ASN A 328 -22.67 3.76 1.70
CA ASN A 328 -21.39 3.05 1.66
C ASN A 328 -21.51 1.75 0.84
N LYS A 329 -21.14 1.83 -0.44
CA LYS A 329 -21.21 0.71 -1.40
C LYS A 329 -20.39 -0.51 -0.96
N ILE A 330 -19.22 -0.29 -0.34
CA ILE A 330 -18.32 -1.36 0.11
C ILE A 330 -19.01 -2.14 1.24
N MET A 331 -19.64 -1.45 2.18
CA MET A 331 -20.37 -2.08 3.28
C MET A 331 -21.60 -2.84 2.80
N MET A 332 -22.37 -2.24 1.90
CA MET A 332 -23.52 -2.93 1.30
C MET A 332 -23.09 -4.20 0.54
N LEU A 333 -21.93 -4.17 -0.12
CA LEU A 333 -21.35 -5.36 -0.75
C LEU A 333 -20.97 -6.43 0.28
N LEU A 334 -20.31 -6.05 1.38
CA LEU A 334 -19.98 -7.00 2.46
C LEU A 334 -21.23 -7.61 3.10
N HIS A 335 -22.25 -6.80 3.42
CA HIS A 335 -23.50 -7.32 3.99
C HIS A 335 -24.21 -8.28 3.02
N PHE A 336 -24.13 -8.02 1.72
CA PHE A 336 -24.66 -8.93 0.70
C PHE A 336 -23.89 -10.25 0.63
N ILE A 337 -22.56 -10.19 0.66
CA ILE A 337 -21.71 -11.40 0.61
C ILE A 337 -21.91 -12.22 1.89
N ALA A 338 -21.88 -11.57 3.03
CA ALA A 338 -21.89 -12.22 4.33
C ALA A 338 -23.28 -12.74 4.74
N GLY A 339 -24.36 -12.28 4.10
CA GLY A 339 -25.72 -12.78 4.34
C GLY A 339 -26.27 -13.56 3.14
N PRO A 340 -26.95 -12.90 2.18
CA PRO A 340 -27.60 -13.56 1.07
C PRO A 340 -26.71 -14.52 0.27
N LEU A 341 -25.47 -14.12 -0.04
CA LEU A 341 -24.56 -14.96 -0.81
C LEU A 341 -24.09 -16.15 0.02
N SER A 342 -23.70 -15.91 1.28
CA SER A 342 -23.36 -16.95 2.25
C SER A 342 -24.48 -17.99 2.33
N LEU A 343 -25.73 -17.57 2.54
CA LEU A 343 -26.89 -18.46 2.64
C LEU A 343 -27.07 -19.37 1.40
N ILE A 344 -26.89 -18.80 0.20
CA ILE A 344 -26.96 -19.56 -1.05
C ILE A 344 -25.83 -20.59 -1.11
N TYR A 345 -24.60 -20.20 -0.75
CA TYR A 345 -23.47 -21.12 -0.75
C TYR A 345 -23.56 -22.17 0.36
N SER A 346 -24.08 -21.84 1.54
CA SER A 346 -24.33 -22.80 2.63
C SER A 346 -25.27 -23.96 2.20
N LEU A 347 -26.15 -23.73 1.22
CA LEU A 347 -27.00 -24.77 0.62
C LEU A 347 -26.32 -25.62 -0.47
N ILE A 348 -25.26 -25.11 -1.10
CA ILE A 348 -24.60 -25.75 -2.26
C ILE A 348 -23.25 -26.35 -1.86
N PHE A 349 -22.41 -25.55 -1.20
CA PHE A 349 -21.06 -25.82 -0.71
C PHE A 349 -20.88 -25.19 0.67
N LEU A 350 -21.23 -25.95 1.72
CA LEU A 350 -21.20 -25.50 3.12
C LEU A 350 -19.89 -24.79 3.48
N GLU A 351 -18.75 -25.36 3.11
CA GLU A 351 -17.40 -24.81 3.36
C GLU A 351 -17.21 -23.39 2.82
N ILE A 352 -17.75 -23.10 1.63
CA ILE A 352 -17.68 -21.76 1.03
C ILE A 352 -18.64 -20.83 1.76
N GLY A 353 -19.84 -21.31 2.12
CA GLY A 353 -20.79 -20.57 2.97
C GLY A 353 -20.14 -20.10 4.27
N CYS A 354 -19.55 -21.04 5.04
CA CYS A 354 -18.84 -20.73 6.29
C CYS A 354 -17.75 -19.66 6.10
N LEU A 355 -16.99 -19.73 4.99
CA LEU A 355 -15.95 -18.74 4.69
C LEU A 355 -16.53 -17.34 4.41
N LEU A 356 -17.63 -17.26 3.65
CA LEU A 356 -18.29 -15.99 3.34
C LEU A 356 -18.93 -15.38 4.58
N ASN A 357 -19.49 -16.21 5.48
CA ASN A 357 -20.02 -15.81 6.77
C ASN A 357 -18.97 -15.05 7.63
N LEU A 358 -17.67 -15.40 7.55
CA LEU A 358 -16.61 -14.67 8.28
C LEU A 358 -16.58 -13.16 7.99
N LEU A 359 -17.03 -12.74 6.80
CA LEU A 359 -17.06 -11.34 6.41
C LEU A 359 -18.07 -10.51 7.21
N LYS A 360 -19.01 -11.13 7.94
CA LYS A 360 -19.88 -10.44 8.90
C LYS A 360 -19.06 -9.71 9.97
N ILE A 361 -17.88 -10.24 10.36
CA ILE A 361 -17.03 -9.57 11.36
C ILE A 361 -16.54 -8.21 10.84
N ALA A 362 -16.25 -8.11 9.54
CA ALA A 362 -15.79 -6.86 8.92
C ALA A 362 -16.86 -5.77 8.85
N THR A 363 -18.15 -6.10 9.02
CA THR A 363 -19.24 -5.12 9.04
C THR A 363 -19.48 -4.50 10.43
N THR A 364 -18.84 -5.04 11.47
CA THR A 364 -19.01 -4.57 12.85
C THR A 364 -18.35 -3.20 13.08
N PRO A 365 -18.95 -2.28 13.86
CA PRO A 365 -18.43 -0.93 14.08
C PRO A 365 -16.96 -0.83 14.46
N SER A 366 -16.45 -1.76 15.29
CA SER A 366 -15.05 -1.75 15.72
C SER A 366 -14.05 -2.13 14.63
N VAL A 367 -14.46 -2.93 13.65
CA VAL A 367 -13.58 -3.45 12.57
C VAL A 367 -13.84 -2.72 11.26
N LYS A 368 -15.05 -2.26 11.03
CA LYS A 368 -15.52 -1.59 9.81
C LYS A 368 -14.62 -0.44 9.41
N GLY A 369 -14.20 0.42 10.35
CA GLY A 369 -13.28 1.52 10.06
C GLY A 369 -11.93 1.04 9.51
N ILE A 370 -11.36 -0.02 10.11
CA ILE A 370 -10.10 -0.62 9.66
C ILE A 370 -10.26 -1.21 8.26
N PHE A 371 -11.36 -1.92 8.00
CA PHE A 371 -11.60 -2.59 6.72
C PHE A 371 -11.86 -1.60 5.58
N VAL A 372 -12.74 -0.62 5.79
CA VAL A 372 -13.01 0.46 4.84
C VAL A 372 -11.73 1.25 4.55
N GLY A 373 -11.02 1.70 5.60
CA GLY A 373 -9.76 2.41 5.45
C GLY A 373 -8.72 1.60 4.68
N THR A 374 -8.61 0.29 4.92
CA THR A 374 -7.68 -0.58 4.18
C THR A 374 -8.02 -0.65 2.68
N ILE A 375 -9.31 -0.77 2.33
CA ILE A 375 -9.75 -0.79 0.92
C ILE A 375 -9.55 0.57 0.27
N ASP A 376 -9.86 1.66 0.97
CA ASP A 376 -9.72 3.01 0.46
C ASP A 376 -8.24 3.41 0.26
N MET A 377 -7.32 2.78 1.01
CA MET A 377 -5.87 2.89 0.77
C MET A 377 -5.39 2.09 -0.45
N LEU A 378 -6.12 1.08 -0.92
CA LEU A 378 -5.66 0.22 -2.01
C LEU A 378 -5.35 1.00 -3.31
N PRO A 379 -6.20 1.93 -3.80
CA PRO A 379 -5.88 2.75 -4.97
C PRO A 379 -4.60 3.58 -4.81
N PHE A 380 -4.29 4.02 -3.58
CA PHE A 380 -3.06 4.75 -3.28
C PHE A 380 -1.82 3.85 -3.35
N LEU A 381 -1.96 2.56 -3.00
CA LEU A 381 -0.90 1.55 -3.05
C LEU A 381 -0.73 0.86 -4.42
N MET A 382 -1.73 0.97 -5.30
CA MET A 382 -1.73 0.33 -6.62
C MET A 382 -0.48 0.63 -7.45
N PRO A 383 0.07 1.87 -7.49
CA PRO A 383 1.31 2.14 -8.22
C PRO A 383 2.51 1.31 -7.73
N GLN A 384 2.68 1.20 -6.41
CA GLN A 384 3.77 0.45 -5.78
C GLN A 384 3.61 -1.04 -6.02
N PHE A 385 2.39 -1.58 -5.87
CA PHE A 385 2.12 -2.99 -6.18
C PHE A 385 2.32 -3.32 -7.65
N THR A 386 1.88 -2.45 -8.56
CA THR A 386 2.10 -2.62 -10.01
C THR A 386 3.59 -2.66 -10.34
N GLN A 387 4.39 -1.81 -9.69
CA GLN A 387 5.84 -1.79 -9.86
C GLN A 387 6.50 -3.07 -9.36
N LEU A 388 6.17 -3.48 -8.13
CA LEU A 388 6.70 -4.69 -7.53
C LEU A 388 6.35 -5.92 -8.37
N PHE A 389 5.09 -6.02 -8.80
CA PHE A 389 4.63 -7.05 -9.71
C PHE A 389 5.41 -7.01 -11.02
N GLY A 390 5.59 -5.84 -11.63
CA GLY A 390 6.37 -5.69 -12.86
C GLY A 390 7.82 -6.19 -12.74
N ILE A 391 8.50 -5.88 -11.64
CA ILE A 391 9.87 -6.37 -11.36
C ILE A 391 9.88 -7.88 -11.17
N ILE A 392 8.91 -8.43 -10.44
CA ILE A 392 8.77 -9.89 -10.25
C ILE A 392 8.57 -10.57 -11.61
N MET A 393 7.63 -10.08 -12.42
CA MET A 393 7.34 -10.62 -13.76
C MET A 393 8.56 -10.54 -14.67
N PHE A 394 9.30 -9.42 -14.63
CA PHE A 394 10.55 -9.24 -15.34
C PHE A 394 11.57 -10.31 -14.95
N ILE A 395 11.93 -10.40 -13.68
CA ILE A 395 12.97 -11.33 -13.22
C ILE A 395 12.51 -12.79 -13.39
N ALA A 396 11.23 -13.08 -13.17
CA ALA A 396 10.65 -14.40 -13.40
C ALA A 396 10.83 -14.84 -14.85
N SER A 397 10.61 -13.93 -15.82
CA SER A 397 10.82 -14.23 -17.23
C SER A 397 12.29 -14.52 -17.55
N ILE A 398 13.24 -13.75 -16.98
CA ILE A 398 14.67 -14.00 -17.13
C ILE A 398 15.07 -15.37 -16.60
N LEU A 399 14.68 -15.67 -15.37
CA LEU A 399 15.13 -16.88 -14.68
C LEU A 399 14.51 -18.12 -15.29
N THR A 400 13.23 -18.06 -15.67
CA THR A 400 12.54 -19.14 -16.40
C THR A 400 13.17 -19.37 -17.78
N SER A 401 13.43 -18.30 -18.56
CA SER A 401 13.98 -18.42 -19.92
C SER A 401 15.41 -18.99 -19.93
N ASN A 402 16.16 -18.78 -18.84
CA ASN A 402 17.50 -19.32 -18.66
C ASN A 402 17.53 -20.61 -17.82
N TYR A 403 16.37 -21.15 -17.41
CA TYR A 403 16.25 -22.35 -16.59
C TYR A 403 16.98 -23.59 -17.17
N SER A 404 16.97 -23.74 -18.50
CA SER A 404 17.70 -24.81 -19.19
C SER A 404 19.22 -24.72 -19.00
N ALA A 405 19.76 -23.50 -18.87
CA ALA A 405 21.17 -23.29 -18.53
C ALA A 405 21.46 -23.57 -17.04
N TYR A 406 20.48 -23.34 -16.16
CA TYR A 406 20.63 -23.50 -14.71
C TYR A 406 20.49 -24.93 -14.19
N THR A 407 20.03 -25.91 -14.98
CA THR A 407 19.66 -27.23 -14.42
C THR A 407 20.48 -28.42 -14.89
N GLY A 408 21.39 -28.80 -14.00
CA GLY A 408 21.66 -30.18 -13.59
C GLY A 408 21.01 -30.51 -12.23
N LEU A 409 20.03 -29.72 -11.79
CA LEU A 409 19.32 -29.89 -10.53
C LEU A 409 18.23 -30.96 -10.68
N LYS A 410 18.56 -32.19 -10.30
CA LYS A 410 17.67 -33.35 -10.42
C LYS A 410 16.48 -33.40 -9.45
N GLN A 411 16.14 -32.33 -8.71
CA GLN A 411 15.08 -32.44 -7.67
C GLN A 411 14.37 -31.15 -7.20
N GLN A 412 14.79 -29.94 -7.60
CA GLN A 412 14.19 -28.70 -7.08
C GLN A 412 13.44 -27.93 -8.18
N LYS A 413 12.18 -27.59 -7.89
CA LYS A 413 11.21 -26.94 -8.81
C LYS A 413 11.40 -25.41 -8.90
N TYR A 414 12.50 -24.86 -8.37
CA TYR A 414 12.76 -23.42 -8.41
C TYR A 414 12.99 -22.97 -9.85
N PHE A 415 12.30 -21.91 -10.25
CA PHE A 415 12.37 -21.32 -11.58
C PHE A 415 11.99 -22.23 -12.78
N SER A 416 11.47 -23.43 -12.53
CA SER A 416 11.22 -24.44 -13.58
C SER A 416 10.10 -24.08 -14.55
N SER A 417 9.18 -23.25 -14.08
CA SER A 417 8.08 -22.70 -14.86
C SER A 417 7.92 -21.25 -14.48
N PHE A 418 7.16 -20.51 -15.29
CA PHE A 418 6.85 -19.12 -14.99
C PHE A 418 6.24 -18.94 -13.58
N TRP A 419 5.23 -19.75 -13.24
CA TRP A 419 4.59 -19.73 -11.92
C TRP A 419 5.52 -20.22 -10.80
N GLY A 420 6.40 -21.17 -11.10
CA GLY A 420 7.46 -21.59 -10.17
C GLY A 420 8.42 -20.44 -9.87
N SER A 421 8.85 -19.70 -10.90
CA SER A 421 9.70 -18.50 -10.76
C SER A 421 8.99 -17.39 -10.00
N PHE A 422 7.73 -17.12 -10.32
CA PHE A 422 6.92 -16.13 -9.61
C PHE A 422 6.84 -16.45 -8.12
N TYR A 423 6.47 -17.69 -7.77
CA TYR A 423 6.40 -18.12 -6.37
C TYR A 423 7.76 -18.05 -5.67
N THR A 424 8.83 -18.50 -6.34
CA THR A 424 10.19 -18.45 -5.80
C THR A 424 10.62 -17.00 -5.54
N LEU A 425 10.28 -16.05 -6.43
CA LEU A 425 10.60 -14.64 -6.22
C LEU A 425 9.77 -14.01 -5.10
N VAL A 426 8.49 -14.37 -4.97
CA VAL A 426 7.68 -13.96 -3.81
C VAL A 426 8.27 -14.49 -2.49
N GLN A 427 8.77 -15.73 -2.47
CA GLN A 427 9.48 -16.30 -1.32
C GLN A 427 10.78 -15.54 -1.01
N ILE A 428 11.61 -15.28 -2.03
CA ILE A 428 12.86 -14.52 -1.87
C ILE A 428 12.58 -13.07 -1.42
N MET A 429 11.48 -12.46 -1.89
CA MET A 429 11.04 -11.13 -1.48
C MET A 429 10.78 -11.04 0.02
N THR A 430 10.23 -12.11 0.61
CA THR A 430 10.03 -12.22 2.07
C THR A 430 11.31 -12.62 2.82
N LEU A 431 12.46 -12.64 2.12
CA LEU A 431 13.78 -13.05 2.63
C LEU A 431 13.86 -14.52 3.05
N ASP A 432 12.95 -15.36 2.57
CA ASP A 432 12.86 -16.76 2.97
C ASP A 432 13.74 -17.65 2.07
N ASP A 433 14.65 -18.40 2.69
CA ASP A 433 15.45 -19.49 2.10
C ASP A 433 16.26 -19.12 0.84
N TRP A 434 16.51 -17.82 0.61
CA TRP A 434 17.12 -17.34 -0.63
C TRP A 434 18.57 -17.83 -0.78
N GLY A 435 19.31 -17.99 0.32
CA GLY A 435 20.69 -18.50 0.27
C GLY A 435 20.76 -19.93 -0.26
N ASN A 436 19.83 -20.78 0.16
CA ASN A 436 19.72 -22.18 -0.28
C ASN A 436 19.17 -22.31 -1.70
N ILE A 437 18.40 -21.33 -2.18
CA ILE A 437 17.96 -21.27 -3.58
C ILE A 437 19.13 -20.89 -4.49
N VAL A 438 20.01 -19.96 -4.06
CA VAL A 438 21.10 -19.43 -4.88
C VAL A 438 22.36 -20.32 -4.83
N GLU A 439 22.62 -21.00 -3.72
CA GLU A 439 23.82 -21.86 -3.52
C GLU A 439 24.00 -22.93 -4.60
N PRO A 440 22.97 -23.75 -4.93
CA PRO A 440 23.12 -24.83 -5.89
C PRO A 440 23.39 -24.33 -7.31
N MET A 441 22.98 -23.08 -7.61
CA MET A 441 23.18 -22.48 -8.93
C MET A 441 24.65 -22.15 -9.21
N TYR A 442 25.45 -21.89 -8.16
CA TYR A 442 26.88 -21.64 -8.30
C TYR A 442 27.71 -22.90 -8.10
N SER A 443 27.45 -23.69 -7.05
CA SER A 443 28.30 -24.84 -6.72
C SER A 443 28.31 -25.91 -7.79
N LYS A 444 27.22 -26.07 -8.55
CA LYS A 444 27.10 -27.10 -9.60
C LYS A 444 27.46 -26.62 -11.00
N HIS A 445 27.33 -25.32 -11.29
CA HIS A 445 27.39 -24.80 -12.67
C HIS A 445 28.29 -23.57 -12.86
N GLY A 446 28.82 -22.99 -11.78
CA GLY A 446 29.70 -21.82 -11.85
C GLY A 446 29.02 -20.53 -12.29
N TYR A 447 27.68 -20.47 -12.33
CA TYR A 447 26.97 -19.24 -12.68
C TYR A 447 27.00 -18.26 -11.52
N ILE A 448 27.74 -17.16 -11.70
CA ILE A 448 27.81 -16.08 -10.70
C ILE A 448 26.65 -15.09 -10.79
N LEU A 449 25.89 -15.12 -11.89
CA LEU A 449 24.82 -14.17 -12.17
C LEU A 449 23.67 -14.21 -11.13
N PRO A 450 23.19 -15.37 -10.64
CA PRO A 450 22.17 -15.43 -9.59
C PRO A 450 22.60 -14.76 -8.28
N TYR A 451 23.89 -14.85 -7.93
CA TYR A 451 24.49 -14.18 -6.76
C TYR A 451 24.52 -12.66 -6.88
N ILE A 452 24.32 -12.11 -8.07
CA ILE A 452 24.22 -10.67 -8.29
C ILE A 452 22.74 -10.27 -8.40
N ILE A 453 21.97 -10.98 -9.23
CA ILE A 453 20.57 -10.65 -9.51
C ILE A 453 19.69 -10.78 -8.26
N ILE A 454 19.82 -11.87 -7.50
CA ILE A 454 18.95 -12.13 -6.35
C ILE A 454 19.16 -11.10 -5.23
N PRO A 455 20.38 -10.76 -4.78
CA PRO A 455 20.57 -9.69 -3.81
C PRO A 455 20.10 -8.31 -4.29
N ILE A 456 20.29 -7.97 -5.57
CA ILE A 456 19.76 -6.72 -6.15
C ILE A 456 18.22 -6.72 -6.11
N TYR A 457 17.60 -7.84 -6.46
CA TYR A 457 16.16 -8.00 -6.38
C TYR A 457 15.65 -7.86 -4.94
N ILE A 458 16.29 -8.52 -3.98
CA ILE A 458 15.99 -8.41 -2.55
C ILE A 458 16.01 -6.95 -2.12
N PHE A 459 17.08 -6.21 -2.44
CA PHE A 459 17.19 -4.80 -2.09
C PHE A 459 16.07 -3.96 -2.72
N LEU A 460 15.83 -4.10 -4.02
CA LEU A 460 14.86 -3.29 -4.74
C LEU A 460 13.41 -3.56 -4.29
N SER A 461 13.05 -4.84 -4.14
CA SER A 461 11.71 -5.26 -3.70
C SER A 461 11.42 -4.82 -2.27
N ASN A 462 12.37 -5.03 -1.34
CA ASN A 462 12.22 -4.59 0.04
C ASN A 462 12.18 -3.07 0.16
N PHE A 463 12.92 -2.33 -0.67
CA PHE A 463 12.80 -0.86 -0.71
C PHE A 463 11.38 -0.42 -1.10
N ILE A 464 10.78 -1.04 -2.13
CA ILE A 464 9.40 -0.72 -2.55
C ILE A 464 8.40 -1.04 -1.44
N ILE A 465 8.54 -2.20 -0.78
CA ILE A 465 7.68 -2.60 0.34
C ILE A 465 7.85 -1.61 1.51
N LEU A 466 9.08 -1.23 1.84
CA LEU A 466 9.35 -0.29 2.92
C LEU A 466 8.72 1.09 2.65
N ASN A 467 8.86 1.60 1.43
CA ASN A 467 8.21 2.85 1.02
C ASN A 467 6.69 2.74 1.10
N THR A 468 6.12 1.59 0.72
CA THR A 468 4.68 1.31 0.83
C THR A 468 4.23 1.34 2.29
N LEU A 469 4.97 0.68 3.19
CA LEU A 469 4.67 0.65 4.63
C LEU A 469 4.77 2.03 5.27
N ILE A 470 5.75 2.85 4.89
CA ILE A 470 5.90 4.21 5.41
C ILE A 470 4.79 5.11 4.90
N ALA A 471 4.46 4.99 3.62
CA ALA A 471 3.37 5.74 3.02
C ALA A 471 2.04 5.45 3.75
N LEU A 472 1.76 4.17 4.04
CA LEU A 472 0.63 3.69 4.84
C LEU A 472 0.69 4.23 6.28
N SER A 473 1.84 4.08 6.95
CA SER A 473 2.02 4.50 8.34
C SER A 473 1.81 6.00 8.50
N CYS A 474 2.33 6.80 7.56
CA CYS A 474 2.15 8.26 7.56
C CYS A 474 0.66 8.63 7.47
N GLU A 475 -0.12 7.92 6.66
CA GLU A 475 -1.56 8.14 6.54
C GLU A 475 -2.28 7.92 7.89
N TYR A 476 -1.98 6.79 8.54
CA TYR A 476 -2.53 6.49 9.87
C TYR A 476 -2.07 7.45 10.97
N PHE A 477 -0.80 7.88 10.96
CA PHE A 477 -0.31 8.85 11.94
C PHE A 477 -0.99 10.22 11.81
N VAL A 478 -1.32 10.61 10.57
CA VAL A 478 -2.09 11.82 10.30
C VAL A 478 -3.49 11.69 10.91
N GLU A 479 -4.18 10.59 10.67
CA GLU A 479 -5.51 10.30 11.25
C GLU A 479 -5.52 10.37 12.79
N VAL A 480 -4.57 9.71 13.46
CA VAL A 480 -4.45 9.72 14.93
C VAL A 480 -4.15 11.11 15.48
N LYS A 481 -3.32 11.90 14.78
CA LYS A 481 -2.98 13.26 15.20
C LYS A 481 -4.18 14.20 15.08
N TYR A 482 -4.97 14.09 14.01
CA TYR A 482 -6.20 14.86 13.89
C TYR A 482 -7.22 14.46 14.96
N TYR A 483 -7.40 13.17 15.20
CA TYR A 483 -8.31 12.66 16.25
C TYR A 483 -7.91 13.16 17.65
N SER A 484 -6.62 13.22 17.97
CA SER A 484 -6.13 13.74 19.26
C SER A 484 -6.26 15.25 19.39
N ILE A 485 -5.96 16.03 18.34
CA ILE A 485 -6.15 17.48 18.32
C ILE A 485 -7.64 17.83 18.49
N GLU A 486 -8.54 17.11 17.84
CA GLU A 486 -9.98 17.35 17.95
C GLU A 486 -10.54 16.92 19.32
N LYS A 487 -9.99 15.86 19.93
CA LYS A 487 -10.33 15.45 21.30
C LYS A 487 -9.87 16.47 22.35
N GLU A 488 -8.74 17.13 22.13
CA GLU A 488 -8.29 18.27 22.95
C GLU A 488 -9.11 19.55 22.65
N GLN A 489 -9.45 19.78 21.38
CA GLN A 489 -10.30 20.90 20.94
C GLN A 489 -11.78 20.70 21.26
N ASN A 490 -12.22 19.54 21.72
CA ASN A 490 -13.56 19.33 22.28
C ASN A 490 -13.78 20.08 23.62
N TYR A 491 -12.78 20.80 24.14
CA TYR A 491 -12.98 21.88 25.13
C TYR A 491 -13.34 23.24 24.50
N VAL A 492 -13.15 23.42 23.20
CA VAL A 492 -13.59 24.56 22.40
C VAL A 492 -14.78 24.12 21.55
N ARG A 493 -15.95 24.19 22.17
CA ARG A 493 -17.25 23.83 21.62
C ARG A 493 -17.52 24.59 20.31
N CYS A 494 -17.26 24.00 19.15
CA CYS A 494 -17.86 24.45 17.89
C CYS A 494 -19.33 24.02 17.91
N SER A 495 -20.18 24.83 18.56
CA SER A 495 -21.62 24.64 18.54
C SER A 495 -22.16 24.92 17.14
N GLN A 496 -22.61 23.88 16.44
CA GLN A 496 -23.44 24.01 15.25
C GLN A 496 -24.85 24.41 15.71
N PHE A 497 -25.41 25.46 15.11
CA PHE A 497 -26.77 25.93 15.39
C PHE A 497 -27.63 25.66 14.16
N VAL A 498 -28.82 25.09 14.37
CA VAL A 498 -29.73 24.70 13.28
C VAL A 498 -30.49 25.92 12.73
N GLY A 499 -30.45 27.06 13.43
CA GLY A 499 -31.04 28.31 12.96
C GLY A 499 -30.43 29.56 13.59
N ILE A 500 -30.69 30.72 12.97
CA ILE A 500 -30.24 32.03 13.46
C ILE A 500 -30.82 32.33 14.85
N ASP A 501 -32.04 31.89 15.13
CA ASP A 501 -32.68 32.09 16.44
C ASP A 501 -31.97 31.33 17.57
N GLU A 502 -31.47 30.12 17.28
CA GLU A 502 -30.73 29.30 18.23
C GLU A 502 -29.35 29.92 18.52
N LEU A 503 -28.65 30.37 17.48
CA LEU A 503 -27.40 31.13 17.60
C LEU A 503 -27.62 32.43 18.39
N MET A 504 -28.69 33.18 18.10
CA MET A 504 -29.03 34.41 18.81
C MET A 504 -29.33 34.17 20.29
N ASN A 505 -30.06 33.11 20.62
CA ASN A 505 -30.35 32.75 22.00
C ASN A 505 -29.09 32.35 22.75
N TYR A 506 -28.18 31.61 22.12
CA TYR A 506 -26.88 31.27 22.68
C TYR A 506 -26.00 32.51 22.89
N CYS A 507 -25.95 33.43 21.92
CA CYS A 507 -25.24 34.70 22.06
C CYS A 507 -25.80 35.55 23.21
N LYS A 508 -27.12 35.65 23.35
CA LYS A 508 -27.77 36.35 24.46
C LYS A 508 -27.45 35.73 25.83
N GLN A 509 -27.54 34.40 25.94
CA GLN A 509 -27.24 33.69 27.18
C GLN A 509 -25.79 33.89 27.63
N ASN A 510 -24.86 34.00 26.68
CA ASN A 510 -23.43 34.14 26.95
C ASN A 510 -22.91 35.59 26.86
N GLN A 511 -23.79 36.60 26.81
CA GLN A 511 -23.40 38.02 26.70
C GLN A 511 -22.49 38.35 25.51
N MET A 512 -22.64 37.64 24.38
CA MET A 512 -21.90 37.90 23.15
C MET A 512 -22.64 38.92 22.27
N HIS A 513 -21.90 39.85 21.67
CA HIS A 513 -22.42 40.82 20.71
C HIS A 513 -22.41 40.22 19.31
N PHE A 514 -23.61 40.11 18.73
CA PHE A 514 -23.84 39.53 17.42
C PHE A 514 -24.15 40.65 16.42
N ASN A 515 -23.30 40.83 15.40
CA ASN A 515 -23.49 41.86 14.38
C ASN A 515 -23.68 41.21 13.01
N ILE A 516 -24.91 41.28 12.49
CA ILE A 516 -25.19 40.92 11.10
C ILE A 516 -24.75 42.11 10.23
N PRO A 517 -23.94 41.91 9.17
CA PRO A 517 -23.67 42.97 8.22
C PRO A 517 -25.00 43.53 7.70
N THR A 518 -25.25 44.82 7.95
CA THR A 518 -26.54 45.49 7.72
C THR A 518 -26.99 45.34 6.28
N VAL A 519 -27.93 44.42 6.02
CA VAL A 519 -28.77 44.46 4.83
C VAL A 519 -30.05 45.19 5.24
N ILE A 520 -30.19 46.43 4.77
CA ILE A 520 -31.39 47.24 5.00
C ILE A 520 -32.56 46.57 4.27
N VAL A 521 -33.49 45.96 5.00
CA VAL A 521 -34.78 45.52 4.47
C VAL A 521 -35.87 45.89 5.47
N GLY A 522 -36.88 46.62 4.98
CA GLY A 522 -38.09 46.90 5.74
C GLY A 522 -38.96 45.64 5.84
N HIS A 523 -39.57 45.47 7.01
CA HIS A 523 -40.54 44.43 7.40
C HIS A 523 -39.96 43.04 7.75
N HIS A 524 -40.52 42.51 8.84
CA HIS A 524 -39.92 41.55 9.77
C HIS A 524 -39.85 40.08 9.29
N ASP A 525 -40.29 39.76 8.06
CA ASP A 525 -40.50 38.38 7.61
C ASP A 525 -39.61 37.91 6.44
N GLN A 526 -38.54 38.63 6.08
CA GLN A 526 -37.71 38.31 4.89
C GLN A 526 -36.21 38.04 5.15
N LEU A 527 -35.76 37.92 6.40
CA LEU A 527 -34.33 37.70 6.70
C LEU A 527 -33.82 36.29 6.30
N SER A 528 -34.67 35.26 6.37
CA SER A 528 -34.29 33.88 6.07
C SER A 528 -33.97 33.63 4.59
N ALA A 529 -34.42 34.49 3.68
CA ALA A 529 -34.33 34.27 2.24
C ALA A 529 -33.05 34.84 1.57
N LYS A 530 -32.16 35.54 2.30
CA LYS A 530 -31.07 36.31 1.66
C LYS A 530 -29.64 36.08 2.19
N ILE A 531 -29.43 35.23 3.20
CA ILE A 531 -28.08 34.88 3.66
C ILE A 531 -27.54 33.75 2.79
N LYS A 532 -26.56 34.07 1.94
CA LYS A 532 -25.95 33.09 1.04
C LYS A 532 -25.13 32.06 1.83
N PRO A 533 -25.02 30.82 1.32
CA PRO A 533 -23.94 29.93 1.74
C PRO A 533 -22.60 30.68 1.64
N ASP A 534 -21.67 30.41 2.56
CA ASP A 534 -20.38 31.09 2.72
C ASP A 534 -20.40 32.52 3.33
N THR A 535 -21.55 33.03 3.77
CA THR A 535 -21.56 34.31 4.50
C THR A 535 -20.78 34.18 5.82
N ILE A 536 -19.83 35.09 6.05
CA ILE A 536 -19.04 35.18 7.29
C ILE A 536 -19.72 36.17 8.24
N ILE A 537 -20.07 35.71 9.43
CA ILE A 537 -20.68 36.49 10.51
C ILE A 537 -19.62 36.72 11.58
N GLN A 538 -19.50 37.97 12.04
CA GLN A 538 -18.59 38.34 13.11
C GLN A 538 -19.34 38.41 14.44
N ILE A 539 -18.78 37.76 15.46
CA ILE A 539 -19.32 37.69 16.82
C ILE A 539 -18.26 38.20 17.77
N GLU A 540 -18.60 39.16 18.62
CA GLU A 540 -17.67 39.77 19.57
C GLU A 540 -18.00 39.35 21.01
N TYR A 541 -16.97 39.01 21.78
CA TYR A 541 -17.07 38.74 23.21
C TYR A 541 -15.87 39.34 23.96
N GLY A 542 -16.10 40.41 24.71
CA GLY A 542 -14.99 41.16 25.32
C GLY A 542 -14.04 41.72 24.25
N ASN A 543 -12.76 41.32 24.30
CA ASN A 543 -11.74 41.68 23.30
C ASN A 543 -11.53 40.60 22.21
N LEU A 544 -12.35 39.55 22.19
CA LEU A 544 -12.22 38.43 21.26
C LEU A 544 -13.21 38.58 20.11
N GLN A 545 -12.71 38.42 18.88
CA GLN A 545 -13.52 38.36 17.66
C GLN A 545 -13.58 36.92 17.16
N PHE A 546 -14.79 36.43 16.94
CA PHE A 546 -15.08 35.11 16.39
C PHE A 546 -15.73 35.27 15.02
N THR A 547 -15.43 34.36 14.10
CA THR A 547 -16.04 34.31 12.76
C THR A 547 -16.82 33.01 12.60
N ALA A 548 -18.11 33.11 12.32
CA ALA A 548 -18.98 31.99 11.98
C ALA A 548 -19.24 31.98 10.47
N LYS A 549 -19.15 30.83 9.81
CA LYS A 549 -19.40 30.68 8.38
C LYS A 549 -20.68 29.89 8.16
N VAL A 550 -21.57 30.38 7.30
CA VAL A 550 -22.82 29.68 6.96
C VAL A 550 -22.52 28.52 6.00
N ILE A 551 -22.77 27.28 6.45
CA ILE A 551 -22.40 26.05 5.72
C ILE A 551 -23.52 25.58 4.78
N LEU A 552 -24.80 25.68 5.18
CA LEU A 552 -25.94 25.25 4.37
C LEU A 552 -27.21 26.03 4.73
N GLN A 553 -28.03 26.37 3.72
CA GLN A 553 -29.37 26.93 3.91
C GLN A 553 -30.37 25.78 3.77
N SER A 554 -31.05 25.42 4.86
CA SER A 554 -32.14 24.44 4.86
C SER A 554 -33.47 25.17 4.58
N GLU A 555 -34.33 24.62 3.71
CA GLU A 555 -35.72 25.11 3.54
C GLU A 555 -36.57 24.94 4.81
N ALA A 556 -36.13 24.10 5.75
CA ALA A 556 -36.66 24.04 7.09
C ALA A 556 -35.92 25.08 7.96
N LEU A 557 -36.61 26.20 8.16
CA LEU A 557 -36.50 27.01 9.36
C LEU A 557 -37.12 26.23 10.54
#